data_AF-A0A9E0G1J4-F1
#
_entry.id   AF-A0A9E0G1J4-F1
#
_cell.length_a   1.000
_cell.length_b   1.000
_cell.length_c   1.000
_cell.angle_alpha   90.00
_cell.angle_beta   90.00
_cell.angle_gamma   90.00
#
_symmetry.space_group_name_H-M   'P 1'
#
loop_
_entity.id
_entity.type
_entity.pdbx_description
1 polymer ?
#
loop_
_entity_poly.entity_id
_entity_poly.type
_entity_poly.pdbx_seq_one_letter_code
_entity_poly.pdbx_strand_id
1 'polypeptide(L)'
;MAIVQTIANIVDVAQGDMKWQEAACHAAWDWGLPLALHGMAKAMRAFNAWARNIGKNVADDIARSMGKSGDDIARGADDATETVGRWMNPKEYEQMKNTGVLQEGGGGQTRVSYPPSAKTYKGAKKGDIYVEFDVPKERILPHSQGTGRIPGPNSPDARVPGRDPRDYSMPKVTNIKAIEVKE
;
A
#
# COMPACT_ATOMS: atom_id res chain seq x y z
N MET A 1 14.13 -10.72 15.22
CA MET A 1 14.17 -11.50 16.48
C MET A 1 14.82 -10.75 17.66
N ALA A 2 15.81 -9.87 17.46
CA ALA A 2 16.50 -9.17 18.57
C ALA A 2 15.60 -8.24 19.41
N ILE A 3 14.64 -7.54 18.80
CA ILE A 3 13.78 -6.54 19.49
C ILE A 3 12.81 -7.21 20.49
N VAL A 4 12.30 -8.40 20.16
CA VAL A 4 11.38 -9.15 21.04
C VAL A 4 12.12 -9.62 22.31
N GLN A 5 13.39 -10.00 22.17
CA GLN A 5 14.23 -10.40 23.30
C GLN A 5 14.51 -9.23 24.26
N THR A 6 14.69 -8.02 23.73
CA THR A 6 14.88 -6.81 24.54
C THR A 6 13.63 -6.46 25.36
N ILE A 7 12.43 -6.63 24.79
CA ILE A 7 11.16 -6.36 25.48
C ILE A 7 10.91 -7.40 26.58
N ALA A 8 11.20 -8.68 26.33
CA ALA A 8 11.10 -9.72 27.34
C ALA A 8 12.01 -9.44 28.55
N ASN A 9 13.24 -8.98 28.32
CA ASN A 9 14.18 -8.62 29.38
C ASN A 9 13.70 -7.44 30.24
N ILE A 10 13.01 -6.46 29.66
CA ILE A 10 12.45 -5.31 30.40
C ILE A 10 11.28 -5.76 31.30
N VAL A 11 10.46 -6.70 30.83
CA VAL A 11 9.35 -7.26 31.61
C VAL A 11 9.86 -8.15 32.75
N ASP A 12 10.93 -8.91 32.53
CA ASP A 12 11.56 -9.74 33.58
C ASP A 12 12.21 -8.91 34.69
N VAL A 13 12.85 -7.78 34.37
CA VAL A 13 13.40 -6.85 35.38
C VAL A 13 12.28 -6.32 36.29
N ALA A 14 11.12 -5.99 35.73
CA ALA A 14 9.97 -5.52 36.51
C ALA A 14 9.36 -6.62 37.42
N GLN A 15 9.47 -7.90 37.05
CA GLN A 15 9.00 -9.01 37.88
C GLN A 15 10.00 -9.44 38.96
N GLY A 16 11.30 -9.25 38.73
CA GLY A 16 12.36 -9.51 39.71
C GLY A 16 12.27 -8.60 40.94
N ASP A 17 11.95 -7.33 40.73
CA ASP A 17 11.80 -6.33 41.81
C ASP A 17 10.55 -6.55 42.70
N MET A 18 9.56 -7.31 42.20
CA MET A 18 8.34 -7.66 42.95
C MET A 18 8.57 -8.71 44.05
N LYS A 19 9.54 -9.62 43.88
CA LYS A 19 9.81 -10.68 44.88
C LYS A 19 10.42 -10.14 46.17
N TRP A 20 11.13 -9.00 46.11
CA TRP A 20 11.65 -8.32 47.29
C TRP A 20 10.56 -7.63 48.12
N GLN A 21 9.41 -7.30 47.51
CA GLN A 21 8.31 -6.60 48.18
C GLN A 21 7.39 -7.54 48.97
N GLU A 22 7.24 -8.80 48.53
CA GLU A 22 6.54 -9.84 49.31
C GLU A 22 7.32 -10.21 50.59
N ALA A 23 8.67 -10.29 50.51
CA ALA A 23 9.51 -10.53 51.67
C ALA A 23 9.43 -9.39 52.71
N ALA A 24 9.34 -8.13 52.26
CA ALA A 24 9.15 -6.98 53.14
C ALA A 24 7.76 -6.98 53.83
N CYS A 25 6.72 -7.50 53.15
CA CYS A 25 5.38 -7.64 53.75
C CYS A 25 5.33 -8.70 54.85
N HIS A 26 6.07 -9.81 54.72
CA HIS A 26 6.17 -10.82 55.79
C HIS A 26 6.95 -10.30 57.01
N ALA A 27 8.02 -9.53 56.81
CA ALA A 27 8.79 -8.93 57.90
C ALA A 27 7.99 -7.88 58.72
N ALA A 28 7.05 -7.18 58.09
CA ALA A 28 6.20 -6.17 58.75
C ALA A 28 5.13 -6.76 59.69
N TRP A 29 4.74 -8.03 59.51
CA TRP A 29 3.78 -8.71 60.39
C TRP A 29 4.38 -9.05 61.76
N ASP A 30 5.68 -9.34 61.83
CA ASP A 30 6.38 -9.73 63.06
C ASP A 30 6.59 -8.53 64.03
N TRP A 31 6.42 -7.30 63.55
CA TRP A 31 6.62 -6.05 64.30
C TRP A 31 5.31 -5.31 64.65
N GLY A 32 4.13 -5.89 64.40
CA GLY A 32 2.86 -5.41 64.98
C GLY A 32 2.38 -4.01 64.55
N LEU A 33 2.51 -3.63 63.27
CA LEU A 33 1.99 -2.36 62.72
C LEU A 33 0.73 -2.60 61.85
N PRO A 34 -0.51 -2.48 62.36
CA PRO A 34 -1.69 -3.01 61.65
C PRO A 34 -2.37 -2.04 60.67
N LEU A 35 -2.06 -0.74 60.69
CA LEU A 35 -2.92 0.28 60.04
C LEU A 35 -2.45 0.82 58.67
N ALA A 36 -1.29 0.40 58.14
CA ALA A 36 -0.84 0.81 56.80
C ALA A 36 -1.12 -0.22 55.68
N LEU A 37 -1.45 -1.47 56.04
CA LEU A 37 -1.43 -2.60 55.10
C LEU A 37 -2.62 -2.66 54.12
N HIS A 38 -3.81 -2.22 54.53
CA HIS A 38 -5.01 -2.29 53.69
C HIS A 38 -4.98 -1.29 52.51
N GLY A 39 -4.41 -0.10 52.72
CA GLY A 39 -4.23 0.91 51.68
C GLY A 39 -3.19 0.48 50.64
N MET A 40 -2.09 -0.11 51.09
CA MET A 40 -1.00 -0.57 50.22
C MET A 40 -1.41 -1.71 49.30
N ALA A 41 -2.20 -2.68 49.77
CA ALA A 41 -2.71 -3.77 48.93
C ALA A 41 -3.62 -3.25 47.80
N LYS A 42 -4.45 -2.23 48.08
CA LYS A 42 -5.31 -1.60 47.06
C LYS A 42 -4.49 -0.78 46.06
N ALA A 43 -3.47 -0.07 46.53
CA ALA A 43 -2.52 0.66 45.68
C ALA A 43 -1.72 -0.29 44.77
N MET A 44 -1.23 -1.41 45.30
CA MET A 44 -0.51 -2.43 44.52
C MET A 44 -1.39 -3.08 43.45
N ARG A 45 -2.66 -3.37 43.75
CA ARG A 45 -3.61 -3.88 42.75
C ARG A 45 -3.90 -2.86 41.64
N ALA A 46 -4.05 -1.58 41.99
CA ALA A 46 -4.24 -0.51 41.02
C ALA A 46 -3.00 -0.32 40.13
N PHE A 47 -1.80 -0.37 40.71
CA PHE A 47 -0.54 -0.28 39.98
C PHE A 47 -0.36 -1.48 39.02
N ASN A 48 -0.63 -2.70 39.47
CA ASN A 48 -0.54 -3.89 38.62
C ASN A 48 -1.61 -3.88 37.50
N ALA A 49 -2.80 -3.32 37.75
CA ALA A 49 -3.79 -3.10 36.70
C ALA A 49 -3.33 -2.05 35.68
N TRP A 50 -2.74 -0.94 36.14
CA TRP A 50 -2.19 0.11 35.28
C TRP A 50 -1.01 -0.40 34.42
N ALA A 51 -0.07 -1.15 35.01
CA ALA A 51 1.07 -1.73 34.29
C ALA A 51 0.62 -2.72 33.20
N ARG A 52 -0.37 -3.58 33.50
CA ARG A 52 -0.97 -4.47 32.48
C ARG A 52 -1.69 -3.70 31.37
N ASN A 53 -2.30 -2.56 31.69
CA ASN A 53 -2.99 -1.74 30.70
C ASN A 53 -2.00 -1.04 29.75
N ILE A 54 -0.85 -0.59 30.26
CA ILE A 54 0.22 -0.03 29.42
C ILE A 54 0.72 -1.07 28.41
N GLY A 55 0.99 -2.30 28.86
CA GLY A 55 1.46 -3.37 27.96
C GLY A 55 0.48 -3.68 26.83
N LYS A 56 -0.83 -3.67 27.11
CA LYS A 56 -1.87 -3.86 26.08
C LYS A 56 -1.92 -2.72 25.08
N ASN A 57 -1.94 -1.47 25.56
CA ASN A 57 -2.01 -0.29 24.68
C ASN A 57 -0.78 -0.20 23.76
N VAL A 58 0.41 -0.51 24.26
CA VAL A 58 1.64 -0.53 23.46
C VAL A 58 1.63 -1.65 22.41
N ALA A 59 1.13 -2.84 22.77
CA ALA A 59 0.99 -3.94 21.82
C ALA A 59 -0.02 -3.61 20.70
N ASP A 60 -1.15 -3.00 21.05
CA ASP A 60 -2.17 -2.56 20.10
C ASP A 60 -1.66 -1.44 19.18
N ASP A 61 -0.84 -0.52 19.70
CA ASP A 61 -0.19 0.54 18.92
C ASP A 61 0.82 -0.04 17.92
N ILE A 62 1.65 -1.00 18.35
CA ILE A 62 2.61 -1.68 17.48
C ILE A 62 1.86 -2.49 16.40
N ALA A 63 0.80 -3.20 16.76
CA ALA A 63 -0.01 -3.97 15.81
C ALA A 63 -0.68 -3.06 14.76
N ARG A 64 -1.24 -1.91 15.17
CA ARG A 64 -1.80 -0.90 14.26
C ARG A 64 -0.73 -0.29 13.34
N SER A 65 0.46 -0.02 13.87
CA SER A 65 1.59 0.51 13.10
C SER A 65 2.07 -0.49 12.04
N MET A 66 2.20 -1.77 12.40
CA MET A 66 2.58 -2.84 11.47
C MET A 66 1.50 -3.10 10.41
N GLY A 67 0.21 -3.07 10.80
CA GLY A 67 -0.91 -3.19 9.86
C GLY A 67 -0.93 -2.05 8.83
N LYS A 68 -0.74 -0.80 9.28
CA LYS A 68 -0.68 0.37 8.41
C LYS A 68 0.48 0.30 7.40
N SER A 69 1.65 -0.14 7.84
CA SER A 69 2.81 -0.32 6.95
C SER A 69 2.57 -1.41 5.90
N GLY A 70 1.85 -2.49 6.24
CA GLY A 70 1.44 -3.53 5.29
C GLY A 70 0.49 -3.01 4.21
N ASP A 71 -0.51 -2.22 4.57
CA ASP A 71 -1.45 -1.60 3.62
C ASP A 71 -0.76 -0.54 2.73
N ASP A 72 0.19 0.21 3.29
CA ASP A 72 0.96 1.21 2.54
C ASP A 72 1.92 0.54 1.51
N ILE A 73 2.52 -0.61 1.86
CA ILE A 73 3.31 -1.43 0.93
C ILE A 73 2.42 -2.09 -0.13
N ALA A 74 1.22 -2.55 0.23
CA ALA A 74 0.25 -3.08 -0.72
C ALA A 74 -0.18 -2.01 -1.74
N ARG A 75 -0.46 -0.78 -1.29
CA ARG A 75 -0.73 0.36 -2.20
C ARG A 75 0.50 0.74 -3.04
N GLY A 76 1.70 0.68 -2.49
CA GLY A 76 2.94 0.94 -3.23
C GLY A 76 3.24 -0.07 -4.35
N ALA A 77 2.71 -1.30 -4.25
CA ALA A 77 2.79 -2.29 -5.31
C ALA A 77 1.80 -2.01 -6.46
N ASP A 78 0.61 -1.49 -6.12
CA ASP A 78 -0.40 -1.03 -7.09
C ASP A 78 0.00 0.30 -7.76
N ASP A 79 0.90 1.08 -7.16
CA ASP A 79 1.38 2.38 -7.64
C ASP A 79 2.64 2.31 -8.53
N ALA A 80 3.15 1.10 -8.85
CA ALA A 80 4.28 0.96 -9.77
C ALA A 80 3.84 1.31 -11.20
N THR A 81 3.92 2.59 -11.56
CA THR A 81 3.59 3.10 -12.88
C THR A 81 4.79 3.13 -13.82
N GLU A 82 4.55 2.92 -15.10
CA GLU A 82 5.54 2.98 -16.18
C GLU A 82 5.06 3.96 -17.24
N THR A 83 5.98 4.76 -17.79
CA THR A 83 5.68 5.73 -18.85
C THR A 83 5.58 5.01 -20.19
N VAL A 84 4.49 5.26 -20.89
CA VAL A 84 4.24 4.74 -22.24
C VAL A 84 3.88 5.87 -23.19
N GLY A 85 4.09 5.65 -24.49
CA GLY A 85 3.74 6.60 -25.54
C GLY A 85 2.62 6.11 -26.45
N ARG A 86 1.78 7.00 -26.96
CA ARG A 86 0.79 6.65 -28.00
C ARG A 86 0.42 7.85 -28.86
N TRP A 87 0.24 7.58 -30.15
CA TRP A 87 -0.46 8.47 -31.07
C TRP A 87 -1.98 8.37 -30.89
N MET A 88 -2.64 9.50 -30.66
CA MET A 88 -4.09 9.59 -30.53
C MET A 88 -4.61 10.87 -31.17
N ASN A 89 -5.89 10.89 -31.54
CA ASN A 89 -6.49 12.08 -32.11
C ASN A 89 -6.70 13.17 -31.02
N PRO A 90 -6.80 14.46 -31.38
CA PRO A 90 -6.95 15.54 -30.39
C PRO A 90 -8.18 15.42 -29.49
N LYS A 91 -9.29 14.90 -30.02
CA LYS A 91 -10.53 14.71 -29.25
C LYS A 91 -10.37 13.64 -28.17
N GLU A 92 -9.68 12.56 -28.50
CA GLU A 92 -9.36 11.45 -27.61
C GLU A 92 -8.38 11.89 -26.52
N TYR A 93 -7.39 12.72 -26.88
CA TYR A 93 -6.49 13.34 -25.92
C TYR A 93 -7.23 14.21 -24.89
N GLU A 94 -8.14 15.08 -25.34
CA GLU A 94 -8.94 15.90 -24.42
C GLU A 94 -9.88 15.05 -23.54
N GLN A 95 -10.46 13.99 -24.08
CA GLN A 95 -11.24 13.03 -23.28
C GLN A 95 -10.38 12.33 -22.23
N MET A 96 -9.17 11.90 -22.59
CA MET A 96 -8.23 11.27 -21.67
C MET A 96 -7.81 12.23 -20.56
N LYS A 97 -7.56 13.51 -20.88
CA LYS A 97 -7.27 14.55 -19.88
C LYS A 97 -8.44 14.81 -18.92
N ASN A 98 -9.65 14.87 -19.45
CA ASN A 98 -10.84 15.17 -18.65
C ASN A 98 -11.24 14.01 -17.73
N THR A 99 -11.09 12.78 -18.21
CA THR A 99 -11.48 11.58 -17.45
C THR A 99 -10.36 11.03 -16.58
N GLY A 100 -9.10 11.29 -16.93
CA GLY A 100 -7.94 10.65 -16.32
C GLY A 100 -7.89 9.14 -16.58
N VAL A 101 -8.62 8.66 -17.60
CA VAL A 101 -8.73 7.24 -17.95
C VAL A 101 -8.26 7.04 -19.38
N LEU A 102 -7.49 5.98 -19.61
CA LEU A 102 -7.02 5.62 -20.94
C LEU A 102 -8.20 5.27 -21.85
N GLN A 103 -8.25 5.87 -23.03
CA GLN A 103 -9.31 5.58 -24.00
C GLN A 103 -9.02 4.24 -24.70
N GLU A 104 -10.07 3.42 -24.86
CA GLU A 104 -9.99 2.11 -25.51
C GLU A 104 -9.78 2.29 -27.02
N GLY A 105 -8.73 1.66 -27.54
CA GLY A 105 -8.42 1.66 -28.97
C GLY A 105 -9.23 0.65 -29.79
N GLY A 106 -8.95 0.61 -31.10
CA GLY A 106 -9.57 -0.34 -32.02
C GLY A 106 -9.30 -1.80 -31.63
N GLY A 107 -10.33 -2.66 -31.73
CA GLY A 107 -10.24 -4.07 -31.34
C GLY A 107 -10.31 -4.31 -29.83
N GLY A 108 -10.75 -3.30 -29.06
CA GLY A 108 -10.95 -3.39 -27.62
C GLY A 108 -9.65 -3.34 -26.81
N GLN A 109 -8.57 -2.84 -27.39
CA GLN A 109 -7.26 -2.78 -26.74
C GLN A 109 -6.51 -1.53 -27.18
N THR A 110 -5.70 -0.98 -26.28
CA THR A 110 -4.89 0.20 -26.55
C THR A 110 -3.45 -0.20 -26.80
N ARG A 111 -2.92 0.17 -27.96
CA ARG A 111 -1.54 -0.09 -28.35
C ARG A 111 -0.66 1.10 -27.98
N VAL A 112 0.46 0.81 -27.33
CA VAL A 112 1.39 1.83 -26.80
C VAL A 112 2.83 1.49 -27.17
N SER A 113 3.70 2.50 -27.24
CA SER A 113 5.14 2.34 -27.29
C SER A 113 5.68 2.16 -25.87
N TYR A 114 6.44 1.08 -25.69
CA TYR A 114 7.08 0.72 -24.43
C TYR A 114 8.45 0.08 -24.75
N PRO A 115 9.57 0.82 -24.59
CA PRO A 115 9.71 2.19 -24.05
C PRO A 115 9.02 3.29 -24.88
N PRO A 116 8.72 4.46 -24.29
CA PRO A 116 8.06 5.56 -24.98
C PRO A 116 8.94 6.09 -26.12
N SER A 117 8.41 6.01 -27.34
CA SER A 117 9.03 6.57 -28.53
C SER A 117 8.00 6.80 -29.61
N ALA A 118 7.98 8.02 -30.17
CA ALA A 118 7.09 8.38 -31.27
C ALA A 118 7.42 7.63 -32.57
N LYS A 119 8.69 7.23 -32.73
CA LYS A 119 9.20 6.51 -33.91
C LYS A 119 8.70 5.06 -34.00
N THR A 120 8.22 4.49 -32.90
CA THR A 120 7.74 3.11 -32.81
C THR A 120 6.49 2.90 -33.67
N TYR A 121 5.60 3.88 -33.76
CA TYR A 121 4.37 3.81 -34.55
C TYR A 121 4.41 4.79 -35.73
N LYS A 122 4.65 4.27 -36.94
CA LYS A 122 4.74 5.08 -38.17
C LYS A 122 3.39 5.37 -38.85
N GLY A 123 2.32 4.70 -38.42
CA GLY A 123 0.99 4.76 -39.05
C GLY A 123 0.04 5.84 -38.50
N ALA A 124 0.54 6.83 -37.77
CA ALA A 124 -0.26 7.93 -37.24
C ALA A 124 -0.77 8.84 -38.38
N LYS A 125 -2.01 9.31 -38.28
CA LYS A 125 -2.60 10.22 -39.26
C LYS A 125 -2.10 11.64 -39.02
N LYS A 126 -2.07 12.46 -40.08
CA LYS A 126 -1.82 13.90 -39.96
C LYS A 126 -2.82 14.53 -38.99
N GLY A 127 -2.31 15.31 -38.04
CA GLY A 127 -3.08 15.92 -36.95
C GLY A 127 -3.25 15.05 -35.70
N ASP A 128 -2.78 13.80 -35.69
CA ASP A 128 -2.68 13.00 -34.45
C ASP A 128 -1.58 13.58 -33.54
N ILE A 129 -1.77 13.44 -32.23
CA ILE A 129 -0.85 13.91 -31.20
C ILE A 129 -0.16 12.71 -30.59
N TYR A 130 1.17 12.75 -30.50
CA TYR A 130 1.94 11.80 -29.71
C TYR A 130 1.96 12.26 -28.26
N VAL A 131 1.47 11.37 -27.39
CA VAL A 131 1.26 11.65 -25.98
C VAL A 131 1.98 10.60 -25.16
N GLU A 132 2.69 11.05 -24.14
CA GLU A 132 3.31 10.21 -23.11
C GLU A 132 2.51 10.33 -21.82
N PHE A 133 2.30 9.20 -21.15
CA PHE A 133 1.54 9.13 -19.91
C PHE A 133 1.93 7.89 -19.12
N ASP A 134 1.67 7.94 -17.82
CA ASP A 134 1.97 6.86 -16.90
C ASP A 134 0.76 5.95 -16.71
N VAL A 135 1.02 4.64 -16.71
CA VAL A 135 0.02 3.58 -16.46
C VAL A 135 0.58 2.56 -15.47
N PRO A 136 -0.28 1.86 -14.70
CA PRO A 136 0.19 0.79 -13.85
C PRO A 136 0.88 -0.31 -14.66
N LYS A 137 2.07 -0.72 -14.24
CA LYS A 137 2.95 -1.65 -14.96
C LYS A 137 2.27 -2.99 -15.26
N GLU A 138 1.49 -3.49 -14.31
CA GLU A 138 0.72 -4.73 -14.43
C GLU A 138 -0.30 -4.72 -15.58
N ARG A 139 -0.74 -3.54 -16.03
CA ARG A 139 -1.70 -3.39 -17.13
C ARG A 139 -1.04 -3.45 -18.49
N ILE A 140 0.28 -3.30 -18.57
CA ILE A 140 1.04 -3.33 -19.82
C ILE A 140 1.41 -4.79 -20.14
N LEU A 141 0.82 -5.34 -21.20
CA LEU A 141 1.26 -6.60 -21.76
C LEU A 141 2.25 -6.35 -22.91
N PRO A 142 3.40 -7.04 -22.94
CA PRO A 142 4.30 -6.97 -24.09
C PRO A 142 3.59 -7.54 -25.33
N HIS A 143 3.77 -6.88 -26.48
CA HIS A 143 3.20 -7.33 -27.75
C HIS A 143 4.27 -7.61 -28.80
N SER A 144 5.10 -6.61 -29.09
CA SER A 144 6.19 -6.69 -30.08
C SER A 144 7.36 -5.81 -29.63
N GLN A 145 8.53 -5.93 -30.27
CA GLN A 145 9.73 -5.17 -29.91
C GLN A 145 9.43 -3.65 -29.82
N GLY A 146 9.60 -3.08 -28.63
CA GLY A 146 9.35 -1.65 -28.34
C GLY A 146 7.88 -1.26 -28.21
N THR A 147 6.94 -2.22 -28.12
CA THR A 147 5.49 -1.96 -28.03
C THR A 147 4.82 -2.78 -26.93
N GLY A 148 3.88 -2.14 -26.25
CA GLY A 148 2.96 -2.76 -25.31
C GLY A 148 1.52 -2.72 -25.83
N ARG A 149 0.67 -3.53 -25.21
CA ARG A 149 -0.78 -3.46 -25.34
C ARG A 149 -1.43 -3.45 -23.97
N ILE A 150 -2.52 -2.71 -23.86
CA ILE A 150 -3.36 -2.64 -22.66
C ILE A 150 -4.74 -3.14 -23.08
N PRO A 151 -5.14 -4.37 -22.69
CA PRO A 151 -6.44 -4.90 -23.07
C PRO A 151 -7.55 -4.17 -22.31
N GLY A 152 -8.58 -3.76 -23.05
CA GLY A 152 -9.80 -3.17 -22.52
C GLY A 152 -10.91 -4.20 -22.34
N PRO A 153 -12.08 -3.77 -21.83
CA PRO A 153 -13.21 -4.65 -21.56
C PRO A 153 -13.79 -5.29 -22.82
N ASN A 154 -13.58 -4.70 -24.00
CA ASN A 154 -14.04 -5.24 -25.27
C ASN A 154 -12.97 -6.08 -26.00
N SER A 155 -11.79 -6.28 -25.39
CA SER A 155 -10.72 -7.09 -25.97
C SER A 155 -11.09 -8.57 -26.08
N PRO A 156 -10.44 -9.33 -26.99
CA PRO A 156 -10.50 -10.78 -26.97
C PRO A 156 -10.08 -11.39 -25.63
N ASP A 157 -9.12 -10.76 -24.93
CA ASP A 157 -8.60 -11.20 -23.64
C ASP A 157 -9.67 -11.15 -22.53
N ALA A 158 -10.60 -10.18 -22.60
CA ALA A 158 -11.73 -10.03 -21.69
C ALA A 158 -12.91 -10.98 -22.02
N ARG A 159 -12.98 -11.49 -23.26
CA ARG A 159 -14.06 -12.38 -23.74
C ARG A 159 -13.78 -13.87 -23.53
N VAL A 160 -12.62 -14.20 -22.97
CA VAL A 160 -12.27 -15.59 -22.66
C VAL A 160 -13.23 -16.15 -21.60
N PRO A 161 -13.84 -17.32 -21.80
CA PRO A 161 -14.72 -17.93 -20.81
C PRO A 161 -14.03 -18.07 -19.44
N GLY A 162 -14.71 -17.64 -18.37
CA GLY A 162 -14.18 -17.68 -17.00
C GLY A 162 -13.42 -16.43 -16.55
N ARG A 163 -13.36 -15.37 -17.36
CA ARG A 163 -12.84 -14.05 -16.95
C ARG A 163 -13.97 -13.03 -16.80
N ASP A 164 -13.81 -12.07 -15.88
CA ASP A 164 -14.73 -10.94 -15.74
C ASP A 164 -14.23 -9.76 -16.60
N PRO A 165 -15.02 -9.24 -17.56
CA PRO A 165 -14.68 -8.04 -18.33
C PRO A 165 -14.40 -6.79 -17.47
N ARG A 166 -14.89 -6.74 -16.22
CA ARG A 166 -14.66 -5.62 -15.29
C ARG A 166 -13.19 -5.51 -14.88
N ASP A 167 -12.47 -6.63 -14.82
CA ASP A 167 -11.04 -6.68 -14.52
C ASP A 167 -10.20 -6.02 -15.65
N TYR A 168 -10.79 -5.90 -16.83
CA TYR A 168 -10.19 -5.27 -18.01
C TYR A 168 -10.63 -3.81 -18.20
N SER A 169 -11.29 -3.21 -17.22
CA SER A 169 -11.61 -1.78 -17.25
C SER A 169 -10.36 -0.94 -17.50
N MET A 170 -10.48 0.08 -18.37
CA MET A 170 -9.31 0.86 -18.78
C MET A 170 -8.63 1.52 -17.57
N PRO A 171 -7.29 1.47 -17.48
CA PRO A 171 -6.60 2.00 -16.31
C PRO A 171 -6.66 3.52 -16.25
N LYS A 172 -6.54 4.04 -15.03
CA LYS A 172 -6.26 5.45 -14.80
C LYS A 172 -4.87 5.80 -15.34
N VAL A 173 -4.74 7.02 -15.82
CA VAL A 173 -3.49 7.57 -16.35
C VAL A 173 -3.08 8.81 -15.59
N THR A 174 -1.79 8.98 -15.39
CA THR A 174 -1.19 10.16 -14.75
C THR A 174 -0.11 10.75 -15.64
N ASN A 175 0.38 11.95 -15.31
CA ASN A 175 1.49 12.62 -16.00
C ASN A 175 1.33 12.73 -17.53
N ILE A 176 0.12 13.03 -17.99
CA ILE A 176 -0.23 13.14 -19.40
C ILE A 176 0.49 14.35 -20.05
N LYS A 177 1.34 14.09 -21.05
CA LYS A 177 2.13 15.09 -21.77
C LYS A 177 1.97 14.93 -23.28
N ALA A 178 1.53 15.97 -23.97
CA ALA A 178 1.60 16.03 -25.43
C ALA A 178 3.02 16.43 -25.84
N ILE A 179 3.66 15.64 -26.70
CA ILE A 179 5.07 15.81 -27.06
C ILE A 179 5.21 16.35 -28.48
N GLU A 180 4.51 15.76 -29.45
CA GLU A 180 4.57 16.19 -30.85
C GLU A 180 3.22 15.99 -31.55
N VAL A 181 2.99 16.74 -32.62
CA VAL A 181 1.82 16.62 -33.49
C VAL A 181 2.30 16.13 -34.85
N LYS A 182 1.57 15.19 -35.43
CA LYS A 182 1.89 14.66 -36.75
C LYS A 182 1.57 15.71 -37.81
N GLU A 183 2.62 16.19 -38.48
CA GLU A 183 2.52 17.13 -39.61
C GLU A 183 1.89 16.56 -40.88
#